data_AF-A0A7L3TGR9-F1
#
_entry.id   AF-A0A7L3TGR9-F1
#
_cell.length_a   1.000
_cell.length_b   1.000
_cell.length_c   1.000
_cell.angle_alpha   90.00
_cell.angle_beta   90.00
_cell.angle_gamma   90.00
#
_symmetry.space_group_name_H-M   'P 1'
#
loop_
_entity.id
_entity.type
_entity.pdbx_description
1 polymer ?
#
loop_
_entity_poly.entity_id
_entity_poly.type
_entity_poly.pdbx_seq_one_letter_code
_entity_poly.pdbx_strand_id
1 'polypeptide(L)'
;MTAEEMKADGAPLEGVDITPKRDEGVLKVVKREGSGTESPMIGDKVTVHYTGWLLDGTKFDSSLDRRDKFSFDLGKGEVIKAWDIAVATMKVGEICRITCKPEYAYGSAGSPPKIPPNATLVFEVKLFEFKGEDLTDDEDGGIIRRIRKKGEGYSKPNEGALVEIQFEGRYGDRVFDRRELRFEIGEGDNYDLPHGLEKAIQKMEKLEESVFYLKPNYGFGSAGKEKFQIPPDAELQYEVKLKSFEKAKESWEMNTDEKLEQSCIVKERGTQYFKEGKYKRAALQYKKIVSWLEHESGLSDEEDTKAKSLRLAAHLNLAMCHLKLKEYSQALENCNKALELDSNNEKGLFRRGEAHLAVNDFELARGDFQKVIQIYPSNKAAKVQLVTCQQKIREQHEKEKKMYANMFQRLADKDLK
;
A
#
# COMPACT_ATOMS: atom_id res chain seq x y z
N MET A 1 -39.71 -1.39 -30.96
CA MET A 1 -38.87 -0.98 -32.09
C MET A 1 -38.87 -2.03 -33.16
N THR A 2 -39.79 -1.87 -34.11
CA THR A 2 -39.75 -2.47 -35.46
C THR A 2 -38.71 -1.73 -36.32
N ALA A 3 -38.33 -2.29 -37.47
CA ALA A 3 -37.45 -1.62 -38.44
C ALA A 3 -38.00 -0.26 -38.92
N GLU A 4 -39.32 -0.10 -38.92
CA GLU A 4 -40.01 1.14 -39.26
C GLU A 4 -39.90 2.18 -38.14
N GLU A 5 -40.02 1.76 -36.87
CA GLU A 5 -39.79 2.62 -35.70
C GLU A 5 -38.32 3.07 -35.61
N MET A 6 -37.36 2.21 -36.00
CA MET A 6 -35.94 2.60 -36.09
C MET A 6 -35.68 3.64 -37.18
N LYS A 7 -36.40 3.60 -38.30
CA LYS A 7 -36.33 4.60 -39.38
C LYS A 7 -37.02 5.91 -39.02
N ALA A 8 -38.12 5.85 -38.26
CA ALA A 8 -38.85 7.03 -37.78
C ALA A 8 -38.05 7.82 -36.73
N ASP A 9 -37.15 7.16 -36.00
CA ASP A 9 -36.35 7.73 -34.93
C ASP A 9 -34.93 8.20 -35.38
N GLY A 10 -34.78 8.51 -36.68
CA GLY A 10 -33.54 8.93 -37.36
C GLY A 10 -32.78 7.74 -37.96
N ALA A 11 -32.13 7.92 -39.11
CA ALA A 11 -31.51 6.81 -39.84
C ALA A 11 -30.46 6.08 -38.97
N PRO A 12 -30.28 4.75 -39.09
CA PRO A 12 -29.33 3.99 -38.26
C PRO A 12 -27.87 4.48 -38.38
N LEU A 13 -27.56 5.25 -39.44
CA LEU A 13 -26.23 5.78 -39.74
C LEU A 13 -26.09 7.28 -39.44
N GLU A 14 -27.05 7.90 -38.76
CA GLU A 14 -26.95 9.27 -38.28
C GLU A 14 -26.42 9.28 -36.84
N GLY A 15 -25.39 10.08 -36.57
CA GLY A 15 -24.82 10.27 -35.24
C GLY A 15 -23.46 10.96 -35.25
N VAL A 16 -23.02 11.40 -34.07
CA VAL A 16 -21.66 11.93 -33.89
C VAL A 16 -20.69 10.77 -33.82
N ASP A 17 -19.65 10.78 -34.66
CA ASP A 17 -18.55 9.82 -34.56
C ASP A 17 -17.74 10.07 -33.29
N ILE A 18 -17.72 9.07 -32.41
CA ILE A 18 -17.01 9.12 -31.13
C ILE A 18 -15.75 8.24 -31.12
N THR A 19 -15.35 7.66 -32.26
CA THR A 19 -14.10 6.88 -32.28
C THR A 19 -12.88 7.78 -32.21
N PRO A 20 -11.82 7.37 -31.49
CA PRO A 20 -10.56 8.11 -31.48
C PRO A 20 -9.94 8.26 -32.88
N LYS A 21 -10.21 7.29 -33.78
CA LYS A 21 -9.67 7.26 -35.15
C LYS A 21 -10.48 8.09 -36.15
N ARG A 22 -11.67 8.58 -35.78
CA ARG A 22 -12.59 9.29 -36.67
C ARG A 22 -12.93 8.51 -37.95
N ASP A 23 -13.23 7.22 -37.77
CA ASP A 23 -13.50 6.25 -38.84
C ASP A 23 -14.98 5.85 -38.94
N GLU A 24 -15.86 6.58 -38.25
CA GLU A 24 -17.29 6.33 -38.15
C GLU A 24 -17.62 4.91 -37.66
N GLY A 25 -16.70 4.30 -36.91
CA GLY A 25 -16.87 2.95 -36.38
C GLY A 25 -17.94 2.87 -35.29
N VAL A 26 -18.14 3.97 -34.56
CA VAL A 26 -19.12 4.10 -33.47
C VAL A 26 -19.78 5.47 -33.58
N LEU A 27 -21.04 5.47 -34.00
CA LEU A 27 -21.85 6.68 -34.09
C LEU A 27 -22.79 6.76 -32.90
N LYS A 28 -22.87 7.92 -32.24
CA LYS A 28 -23.71 8.14 -31.06
C LYS A 28 -24.75 9.22 -31.32
N VAL A 29 -25.98 8.96 -30.88
CA VAL A 29 -27.08 9.94 -30.80
C VAL A 29 -27.60 9.95 -29.37
N VAL A 30 -27.56 11.11 -28.72
CA VAL A 30 -28.18 11.28 -27.39
C VAL A 30 -29.69 11.41 -27.57
N LYS A 31 -30.46 10.51 -26.96
CA LYS A 31 -31.93 10.52 -26.95
C LYS A 31 -32.48 11.28 -25.76
N ARG A 32 -31.77 11.21 -24.64
CA ARG A 32 -32.06 11.99 -23.44
C ARG A 32 -30.77 12.33 -22.73
N GLU A 33 -30.58 13.61 -22.44
CA GLU A 33 -29.43 14.10 -21.69
C GLU A 33 -29.38 13.50 -20.27
N GLY A 34 -28.15 13.24 -19.82
CA GLY A 34 -27.88 12.94 -18.42
C GLY A 34 -27.68 14.20 -17.58
N SER A 35 -27.33 13.98 -16.31
CA SER A 35 -27.03 15.04 -15.35
C SER A 35 -25.59 14.91 -14.82
N GLY A 36 -25.07 15.98 -14.22
CA GLY A 36 -23.70 16.04 -13.71
C GLY A 36 -22.66 16.43 -14.76
N THR A 37 -21.43 16.60 -14.27
CA THR A 37 -20.26 17.01 -15.05
C THR A 37 -19.27 15.88 -15.28
N GLU A 38 -19.40 14.77 -14.56
CA GLU A 38 -18.52 13.62 -14.68
C GLU A 38 -19.07 12.55 -15.64
N SER A 39 -18.13 11.83 -16.24
CA SER A 39 -18.40 10.63 -17.04
C SER A 39 -17.59 9.45 -16.48
N PRO A 40 -18.02 8.20 -16.73
CA PRO A 40 -17.25 7.02 -16.39
C PRO A 40 -15.83 7.06 -16.95
N MET A 41 -14.87 6.55 -16.17
CA MET A 41 -13.46 6.44 -16.53
C MET A 41 -13.05 4.98 -16.63
N ILE A 42 -11.85 4.73 -17.17
CA ILE A 42 -11.31 3.37 -17.26
C ILE A 42 -11.23 2.76 -15.85
N GLY A 43 -11.70 1.52 -15.73
CA GLY A 43 -11.75 0.77 -14.47
C GLY A 43 -12.98 1.05 -13.60
N ASP A 44 -13.80 2.06 -13.92
CA ASP A 44 -15.04 2.27 -13.18
C ASP A 44 -16.00 1.10 -13.41
N LYS A 45 -16.67 0.67 -12.34
CA LYS A 45 -17.80 -0.25 -12.40
C LYS A 45 -19.03 0.53 -12.84
N VAL A 46 -19.56 0.20 -14.01
CA VAL A 46 -20.68 0.91 -14.63
C VAL A 46 -21.93 0.05 -14.63
N THR A 47 -23.09 0.65 -14.33
CA THR A 47 -24.39 -0.04 -14.34
C THR A 47 -25.35 0.58 -15.36
N VAL A 48 -25.85 -0.25 -16.27
CA VAL A 48 -26.71 0.18 -17.40
C VAL A 48 -27.96 -0.69 -17.57
N HIS A 49 -28.97 -0.13 -18.24
CA HIS A 49 -29.88 -0.94 -19.05
C HIS A 49 -29.56 -0.77 -20.53
N TYR A 50 -29.88 -1.79 -21.32
CA TYR A 50 -29.71 -1.73 -22.76
C TYR A 50 -30.69 -2.63 -23.49
N THR A 51 -30.85 -2.33 -24.77
CA THR A 51 -31.41 -3.26 -25.76
C THR A 51 -30.57 -3.17 -27.04
N GLY A 52 -30.36 -4.31 -27.70
CA GLY A 52 -29.56 -4.45 -28.92
C GLY A 52 -30.35 -5.04 -30.07
N TRP A 53 -30.15 -4.48 -31.26
CA TRP A 53 -30.81 -4.86 -32.51
C TRP A 53 -29.82 -4.99 -33.66
N LEU A 54 -30.13 -5.87 -34.62
CA LEU A 54 -29.54 -5.87 -35.95
C LEU A 54 -30.15 -4.72 -36.78
N LEU A 55 -29.50 -4.34 -37.89
CA LEU A 55 -30.00 -3.27 -38.78
C LEU A 55 -31.36 -3.58 -39.41
N ASP A 56 -31.75 -4.85 -39.51
CA ASP A 56 -33.06 -5.27 -39.98
C ASP A 56 -34.17 -5.12 -38.93
N GLY A 57 -33.83 -4.64 -37.72
CA GLY A 57 -34.76 -4.46 -36.60
C GLY A 57 -34.91 -5.69 -35.70
N THR A 58 -34.22 -6.79 -35.98
CA THR A 58 -34.25 -7.98 -35.13
C THR A 58 -33.58 -7.71 -33.79
N LYS A 59 -34.36 -7.72 -32.70
CA LYS A 59 -33.83 -7.63 -31.34
C LYS A 59 -33.09 -8.93 -30.99
N PHE A 60 -31.80 -8.84 -30.68
CA PHE A 60 -30.99 -10.01 -30.33
C PHE A 60 -30.75 -10.15 -28.83
N ASP A 61 -30.78 -9.04 -28.08
CA ASP A 61 -30.59 -9.04 -26.63
C ASP A 61 -31.15 -7.79 -25.94
N SER A 62 -31.60 -7.93 -24.69
CA SER A 62 -32.07 -6.83 -23.85
C SER A 62 -31.95 -7.17 -22.38
N SER A 63 -31.46 -6.23 -21.58
CA SER A 63 -31.48 -6.38 -20.13
C SER A 63 -32.86 -6.09 -19.52
N LEU A 64 -33.73 -5.37 -20.23
CA LEU A 64 -35.12 -5.12 -19.81
C LEU A 64 -35.97 -6.39 -19.86
N ASP A 65 -35.73 -7.27 -20.85
CA ASP A 65 -36.40 -8.57 -20.94
C ASP A 65 -36.10 -9.44 -19.71
N ARG A 66 -34.91 -9.26 -19.12
CA ARG A 66 -34.47 -9.94 -17.89
C ARG A 66 -34.86 -9.21 -16.60
N ARG A 67 -35.35 -7.96 -16.70
CA ARG A 67 -35.64 -7.06 -15.57
C ARG A 67 -34.48 -6.86 -14.60
N ASP A 68 -33.26 -6.99 -15.10
CA ASP A 68 -32.04 -6.86 -14.30
C ASP A 68 -31.06 -5.92 -14.98
N LYS A 69 -30.35 -5.10 -14.20
CA LYS A 69 -29.36 -4.16 -14.73
C LYS A 69 -28.08 -4.92 -15.05
N PHE A 70 -27.40 -4.49 -16.09
CA PHE A 70 -26.10 -5.07 -16.44
C PHE A 70 -24.99 -4.19 -15.87
N SER A 71 -24.04 -4.80 -15.16
CA SER A 71 -22.87 -4.11 -14.62
C SER A 71 -21.58 -4.73 -15.14
N PHE A 72 -20.61 -3.89 -15.48
CA PHE A 72 -19.31 -4.31 -16.03
C PHE A 72 -18.23 -3.26 -15.71
N ASP A 73 -16.96 -3.65 -15.80
CA ASP A 73 -15.82 -2.76 -15.63
C ASP A 73 -15.44 -2.10 -16.97
N LEU A 74 -15.54 -0.78 -17.02
CA LEU A 74 -15.33 -0.01 -18.25
C LEU A 74 -13.85 -0.03 -18.70
N GLY A 75 -13.61 -0.29 -19.98
CA GLY A 75 -12.26 -0.25 -20.57
C GLY A 75 -11.37 -1.44 -20.21
N LYS A 76 -11.93 -2.49 -19.58
CA LYS A 76 -11.25 -3.77 -19.32
C LYS A 76 -11.53 -4.84 -20.38
N GLY A 77 -12.32 -4.53 -21.42
CA GLY A 77 -12.64 -5.46 -22.50
C GLY A 77 -13.69 -6.52 -22.14
N GLU A 78 -14.49 -6.29 -21.09
CA GLU A 78 -15.62 -7.15 -20.71
C GLU A 78 -16.81 -7.03 -21.69
N VAL A 79 -16.83 -5.93 -22.46
CA VAL A 79 -17.85 -5.61 -23.46
C VAL A 79 -17.19 -5.34 -24.82
N ILE A 80 -18.00 -5.23 -25.88
CA ILE A 80 -17.49 -4.87 -27.21
C ILE A 80 -16.81 -3.50 -27.20
N LYS A 81 -15.80 -3.29 -28.06
CA LYS A 81 -15.04 -2.04 -28.14
C LYS A 81 -15.93 -0.80 -28.28
N ALA A 82 -17.04 -0.92 -29.02
CA ALA A 82 -17.99 0.17 -29.19
C ALA A 82 -18.62 0.63 -27.87
N TRP A 83 -18.89 -0.30 -26.95
CA TRP A 83 -19.44 0.01 -25.63
C TRP A 83 -18.40 0.69 -24.74
N ASP A 84 -17.16 0.20 -24.73
CA ASP A 84 -16.06 0.84 -23.99
C ASP A 84 -15.86 2.30 -24.42
N ILE A 85 -16.00 2.59 -25.71
CA ILE A 85 -15.93 3.95 -26.26
C ILE A 85 -17.19 4.76 -25.89
N ALA A 86 -18.38 4.20 -26.13
CA ALA A 86 -19.64 4.92 -25.98
C ALA A 86 -19.96 5.27 -24.53
N VAL A 87 -19.88 4.30 -23.62
CA VAL A 87 -20.28 4.48 -22.22
C VAL A 87 -19.35 5.46 -21.50
N ALA A 88 -18.07 5.53 -21.89
CA ALA A 88 -17.12 6.53 -21.39
C ALA A 88 -17.53 7.99 -21.72
N THR A 89 -18.41 8.19 -22.71
CA THR A 89 -18.91 9.53 -23.10
C THR A 89 -20.25 9.87 -22.46
N MET A 90 -20.86 8.95 -21.70
CA MET A 90 -22.19 9.14 -21.14
C MET A 90 -22.15 9.89 -19.81
N LYS A 91 -23.27 10.54 -19.47
CA LYS A 91 -23.55 11.09 -18.14
C LYS A 91 -24.59 10.25 -17.40
N VAL A 92 -24.60 10.33 -16.06
CA VAL A 92 -25.59 9.61 -15.24
C VAL A 92 -27.01 10.03 -15.63
N GLY A 93 -27.86 9.04 -15.96
CA GLY A 93 -29.24 9.22 -16.40
C GLY A 93 -29.44 9.35 -17.91
N GLU A 94 -28.36 9.52 -18.67
CA GLU A 94 -28.36 9.65 -20.13
C GLU A 94 -28.92 8.39 -20.78
N ILE A 95 -29.69 8.59 -21.86
CA ILE A 95 -30.09 7.55 -22.80
C ILE A 95 -29.49 7.91 -24.16
N CYS A 96 -28.69 7.03 -24.73
CA CYS A 96 -28.14 7.20 -26.06
C CYS A 96 -28.38 5.98 -26.94
N ARG A 97 -28.49 6.22 -28.24
CA ARG A 97 -28.41 5.19 -29.27
C ARG A 97 -26.99 5.17 -29.84
N ILE A 98 -26.41 3.99 -29.98
CA ILE A 98 -25.12 3.79 -30.65
C ILE A 98 -25.25 2.81 -31.80
N THR A 99 -24.59 3.14 -32.90
CA THR A 99 -24.43 2.26 -34.07
C THR A 99 -22.98 1.84 -34.18
N CYS A 100 -22.76 0.53 -34.21
CA CYS A 100 -21.44 -0.09 -34.06
C CYS A 100 -21.11 -0.88 -35.31
N LYS A 101 -20.07 -0.47 -36.05
CA LYS A 101 -19.52 -1.27 -37.15
C LYS A 101 -18.90 -2.57 -36.62
N PRO A 102 -18.80 -3.63 -37.44
CA PRO A 102 -18.33 -4.94 -37.00
C PRO A 102 -16.94 -4.93 -36.35
N GLU A 103 -16.04 -4.06 -36.80
CA GLU A 103 -14.66 -3.92 -36.31
C GLU A 103 -14.60 -3.47 -34.83
N TYR A 104 -15.67 -2.81 -34.38
CA TYR A 104 -15.89 -2.36 -33.00
C TYR A 104 -16.90 -3.23 -32.23
N ALA A 105 -17.41 -4.29 -32.87
CA ALA A 105 -18.35 -5.27 -32.31
C ALA A 105 -17.75 -6.69 -32.36
N TYR A 106 -18.41 -7.64 -33.05
CA TYR A 106 -18.01 -9.06 -33.11
C TYR A 106 -17.25 -9.44 -34.39
N GLY A 107 -16.93 -8.47 -35.25
CA GLY A 107 -16.12 -8.66 -36.45
C GLY A 107 -16.65 -9.71 -37.43
N SER A 108 -15.73 -10.32 -38.17
CA SER A 108 -16.03 -11.34 -39.19
C SER A 108 -16.48 -12.68 -38.61
N ALA A 109 -16.24 -12.94 -37.33
CA ALA A 109 -16.70 -14.16 -36.67
C ALA A 109 -18.19 -14.07 -36.28
N GLY A 110 -18.67 -12.87 -35.92
CA GLY A 110 -19.99 -12.70 -35.32
C GLY A 110 -20.07 -13.35 -33.92
N SER A 111 -21.29 -13.60 -33.45
CA SER A 111 -21.58 -14.39 -32.24
C SER A 111 -22.79 -15.29 -32.50
N PRO A 112 -22.58 -16.42 -33.20
CA PRO A 112 -23.68 -17.33 -33.56
C PRO A 112 -24.38 -17.92 -32.33
N PRO A 113 -25.69 -18.22 -32.41
CA PRO A 113 -26.57 -18.04 -33.57
C PRO A 113 -27.18 -16.64 -33.68
N LYS A 114 -26.99 -15.77 -32.68
CA LYS A 114 -27.73 -14.51 -32.55
C LYS A 114 -27.17 -13.38 -33.42
N ILE A 115 -25.86 -13.33 -33.59
CA ILE A 115 -25.17 -12.25 -34.29
C ILE A 115 -24.40 -12.84 -35.47
N PRO A 116 -24.75 -12.50 -36.72
CA PRO A 116 -24.04 -13.01 -37.88
C PRO A 116 -22.64 -12.38 -38.06
N PRO A 117 -21.77 -13.01 -38.88
CA PRO A 117 -20.53 -12.41 -39.36
C PRO A 117 -20.73 -10.99 -39.92
N ASN A 118 -19.80 -10.08 -39.61
CA ASN A 118 -19.78 -8.70 -40.11
C ASN A 118 -21.08 -7.92 -39.85
N ALA A 119 -21.79 -8.21 -38.75
CA ALA A 119 -23.01 -7.52 -38.38
C ALA A 119 -22.72 -6.11 -37.83
N THR A 120 -23.40 -5.11 -38.39
CA THR A 120 -23.53 -3.79 -37.75
C THR A 120 -24.64 -3.88 -36.70
N LEU A 121 -24.34 -3.41 -35.49
CA LEU A 121 -25.25 -3.50 -34.36
C LEU A 121 -25.75 -2.11 -33.97
N VAL A 122 -27.00 -2.05 -33.51
CA VAL A 122 -27.57 -0.84 -32.91
C VAL A 122 -27.92 -1.15 -31.47
N PHE A 123 -27.49 -0.30 -30.55
CA PHE A 123 -27.86 -0.39 -29.14
C PHE A 123 -28.53 0.89 -28.68
N GLU A 124 -29.52 0.76 -27.80
CA GLU A 124 -29.96 1.83 -26.92
C GLU A 124 -29.43 1.51 -25.52
N VAL A 125 -28.73 2.45 -24.91
CA VAL A 125 -28.08 2.29 -23.60
C VAL A 125 -28.54 3.41 -22.68
N LYS A 126 -28.89 3.04 -21.45
CA LYS A 126 -29.19 3.97 -20.35
C LYS A 126 -28.17 3.79 -19.23
N LEU A 127 -27.43 4.84 -18.92
CA LEU A 127 -26.47 4.85 -17.80
C LEU A 127 -27.19 5.19 -16.49
N PHE A 128 -27.09 4.32 -15.48
CA PHE A 128 -27.70 4.56 -14.16
C PHE A 128 -26.70 5.09 -13.14
N GLU A 129 -25.56 4.44 -13.01
CA GLU A 129 -24.50 4.84 -12.09
C GLU A 129 -23.16 4.33 -12.59
N PHE A 130 -22.09 4.94 -12.08
CA PHE A 130 -20.75 4.40 -12.15
C PHE A 130 -20.07 4.64 -10.81
N LYS A 131 -19.14 3.76 -10.44
CA LYS A 131 -18.34 3.86 -9.21
C LYS A 131 -16.88 3.55 -9.56
N GLY A 132 -15.95 4.28 -8.96
CA GLY A 132 -14.53 3.98 -9.12
C GLY A 132 -14.19 2.60 -8.54
N GLU A 133 -13.04 2.07 -8.92
CA GLU A 133 -12.55 0.78 -8.47
C GLU A 133 -12.09 0.88 -7.01
N ASP A 134 -12.59 -0.01 -6.16
CA ASP A 134 -12.14 -0.12 -4.77
C ASP A 134 -10.86 -0.95 -4.70
N LEU A 135 -9.80 -0.37 -4.13
CA LEU A 135 -8.49 -1.00 -3.99
C LEU A 135 -8.26 -1.62 -2.61
N THR A 136 -9.25 -1.57 -1.72
CA THR A 136 -9.16 -2.15 -0.38
C THR A 136 -9.46 -3.64 -0.40
N ASP A 137 -8.78 -4.40 0.46
CA ASP A 137 -8.94 -5.86 0.49
C ASP A 137 -10.33 -6.26 1.02
N ASP A 138 -10.95 -5.42 1.85
CA ASP A 138 -12.27 -5.64 2.46
C ASP A 138 -13.43 -4.95 1.71
N GLU A 139 -13.16 -4.32 0.55
CA GLU A 139 -14.12 -3.53 -0.23
C GLU A 139 -14.87 -2.46 0.61
N ASP A 140 -14.14 -1.76 1.49
CA ASP A 140 -14.70 -0.79 2.45
C ASP A 140 -14.85 0.65 1.86
N GLY A 141 -14.50 0.81 0.59
CA GLY A 141 -14.49 2.07 -0.15
C GLY A 141 -13.42 3.05 0.32
N GLY A 142 -12.39 2.57 1.03
CA GLY A 142 -11.37 3.39 1.65
C GLY A 142 -10.36 3.99 0.68
N ILE A 143 -10.11 3.31 -0.43
CA ILE A 143 -9.23 3.75 -1.52
C ILE A 143 -9.97 3.52 -2.84
N ILE A 144 -10.55 4.58 -3.40
CA ILE A 144 -11.23 4.52 -4.69
C ILE A 144 -10.31 5.04 -5.79
N ARG A 145 -10.07 4.23 -6.83
CA ARG A 145 -9.28 4.59 -8.02
C ARG A 145 -10.17 4.91 -9.22
N ARG A 146 -9.80 5.94 -9.98
CA ARG A 146 -10.33 6.24 -11.31
C ARG A 146 -9.18 6.48 -12.30
N ILE A 147 -9.08 5.66 -13.34
CA ILE A 147 -7.91 5.68 -14.25
C ILE A 147 -8.13 6.71 -15.36
N ARG A 148 -7.28 7.74 -15.43
CA ARG A 148 -7.28 8.75 -16.52
C ARG A 148 -6.56 8.24 -17.75
N LYS A 149 -5.41 7.60 -17.55
CA LYS A 149 -4.60 7.02 -18.61
C LYS A 149 -4.15 5.63 -18.19
N LYS A 150 -4.48 4.63 -19.00
CA LYS A 150 -4.02 3.26 -18.80
C LYS A 150 -2.49 3.21 -18.85
N GLY A 151 -1.90 2.41 -17.96
CA GLY A 151 -0.48 2.14 -17.98
C GLY A 151 -0.07 1.16 -19.08
N GLU A 152 1.21 0.80 -19.04
CA GLU A 152 1.87 -0.13 -19.94
C GLU A 152 2.53 -1.26 -19.15
N GLY A 153 2.46 -2.47 -19.72
CA GLY A 153 2.96 -3.68 -19.07
C GLY A 153 1.96 -4.28 -18.09
N TYR A 154 2.39 -5.34 -17.41
CA TYR A 154 1.55 -6.10 -16.47
C TYR A 154 2.10 -6.11 -15.04
N SER A 155 3.34 -5.63 -14.85
CA SER A 155 3.98 -5.59 -13.55
C SER A 155 3.50 -4.37 -12.76
N LYS A 156 3.52 -4.51 -11.43
CA LYS A 156 3.16 -3.47 -10.47
C LYS A 156 4.24 -3.38 -9.39
N PRO A 157 4.43 -2.20 -8.75
CA PRO A 157 5.34 -2.08 -7.61
C PRO A 157 4.94 -3.02 -6.47
N ASN A 158 5.91 -3.67 -5.84
CA ASN A 158 5.72 -4.40 -4.57
C ASN A 158 6.19 -3.57 -3.37
N GLU A 159 5.97 -4.07 -2.15
CA GLU A 159 6.55 -3.50 -0.93
C GLU A 159 8.08 -3.41 -1.08
N GLY A 160 8.67 -2.26 -0.75
CA GLY A 160 10.10 -2.01 -0.94
C GLY A 160 10.50 -1.62 -2.37
N ALA A 161 9.58 -1.57 -3.34
CA ALA A 161 9.90 -1.13 -4.71
C ALA A 161 10.31 0.34 -4.74
N LEU A 162 11.31 0.67 -5.56
CA LEU A 162 11.70 2.05 -5.81
C LEU A 162 10.82 2.62 -6.92
N VAL A 163 9.98 3.59 -6.58
CA VAL A 163 9.02 4.22 -7.51
C VAL A 163 9.42 5.66 -7.81
N GLU A 164 9.10 6.11 -9.02
CA GLU A 164 9.19 7.51 -9.45
C GLU A 164 7.79 7.98 -9.85
N ILE A 165 7.25 8.92 -9.07
CA ILE A 165 5.90 9.43 -9.23
C ILE A 165 5.90 10.95 -9.43
N GLN A 166 4.93 11.43 -10.19
CA GLN A 166 4.50 12.82 -10.15
C GLN A 166 3.08 12.85 -9.58
N PHE A 167 2.82 13.68 -8.58
CA PHE A 167 1.50 13.70 -7.96
C PHE A 167 1.05 15.10 -7.53
N GLU A 168 -0.24 15.22 -7.31
CA GLU A 168 -0.92 16.35 -6.72
C GLU A 168 -1.93 15.87 -5.67
N GLY A 169 -1.80 16.34 -4.43
CA GLY A 169 -2.74 16.11 -3.34
C GLY A 169 -3.67 17.29 -3.12
N ARG A 170 -4.97 17.02 -2.99
CA ARG A 170 -6.05 17.98 -2.77
C ARG A 170 -6.87 17.64 -1.53
N TYR A 171 -7.29 18.69 -0.83
CA TYR A 171 -8.30 18.64 0.24
C TYR A 171 -9.42 19.63 -0.11
N GLY A 172 -10.60 19.10 -0.44
CA GLY A 172 -11.60 19.86 -1.19
C GLY A 172 -10.99 20.40 -2.48
N ASP A 173 -11.21 21.68 -2.78
CA ASP A 173 -10.66 22.32 -3.99
C ASP A 173 -9.19 22.75 -3.85
N ARG A 174 -8.62 22.69 -2.64
CA ARG A 174 -7.28 23.21 -2.35
C ARG A 174 -6.20 22.17 -2.61
N VAL A 175 -5.26 22.49 -3.50
CA VAL A 175 -4.00 21.76 -3.64
C VAL A 175 -3.10 22.05 -2.45
N PHE A 176 -2.70 21.01 -1.72
CA PHE A 176 -1.80 21.14 -0.56
C PHE A 176 -0.40 20.58 -0.82
N ASP A 177 -0.25 19.69 -1.79
CA ASP A 177 1.05 19.12 -2.16
C ASP A 177 1.08 18.85 -3.68
N ARG A 178 2.18 19.22 -4.33
CA ARG A 178 2.41 18.94 -5.76
C ARG A 178 3.91 18.79 -5.98
N ARG A 179 4.36 17.56 -6.21
CA ARG A 179 5.79 17.24 -6.32
C ARG A 179 6.02 16.09 -7.30
N GLU A 180 7.28 15.98 -7.69
CA GLU A 180 7.84 14.77 -8.26
C GLU A 180 8.72 14.12 -7.20
N LEU A 181 8.58 12.82 -7.02
CA LEU A 181 9.24 12.09 -5.94
C LEU A 181 9.75 10.75 -6.43
N ARG A 182 10.97 10.42 -6.03
CA ARG A 182 11.52 9.07 -6.11
C ARG A 182 11.70 8.52 -4.70
N PHE A 183 10.99 7.44 -4.36
CA PHE A 183 11.01 6.88 -3.01
C PHE A 183 10.74 5.37 -3.02
N GLU A 184 10.99 4.72 -1.89
CA GLU A 184 10.72 3.30 -1.71
C GLU A 184 9.30 3.11 -1.14
N ILE A 185 8.52 2.19 -1.72
CA ILE A 185 7.20 1.82 -1.16
C ILE A 185 7.37 1.21 0.22
N GLY A 186 6.57 1.67 1.19
CA GLY A 186 6.70 1.39 2.62
C GLY A 186 7.39 2.53 3.38
N GLU A 187 7.93 3.52 2.66
CA GLU A 187 8.60 4.70 3.22
C GLU A 187 7.88 6.02 2.93
N GLY A 188 6.62 6.02 2.49
CA GLY A 188 5.88 7.22 2.08
C GLY A 188 5.66 8.25 3.20
N ASP A 189 5.47 7.81 4.45
CA ASP A 189 5.37 8.71 5.62
C ASP A 189 6.63 9.62 5.74
N ASN A 190 7.77 9.15 5.22
CA ASN A 190 9.02 9.92 5.22
C ASN A 190 8.97 11.16 4.35
N TYR A 191 8.03 11.18 3.41
CA TYR A 191 7.81 12.22 2.43
C TYR A 191 6.45 12.90 2.64
N ASP A 192 5.85 12.72 3.82
CA ASP A 192 4.52 13.22 4.17
C ASP A 192 3.41 12.64 3.27
N LEU A 193 3.56 11.40 2.81
CA LEU A 193 2.53 10.70 2.05
C LEU A 193 1.67 9.83 2.98
N PRO A 194 0.34 9.79 2.80
CA PRO A 194 -0.52 8.89 3.55
C PRO A 194 -0.36 7.45 3.05
N HIS A 195 -0.45 6.47 3.95
CA HIS A 195 -0.22 5.06 3.61
C HIS A 195 -1.21 4.50 2.56
N GLY A 196 -2.43 5.05 2.47
CA GLY A 196 -3.39 4.68 1.43
C GLY A 196 -2.90 5.01 0.02
N LEU A 197 -2.10 6.07 -0.12
CA LEU A 197 -1.48 6.43 -1.40
C LEU A 197 -0.42 5.41 -1.81
N GLU A 198 0.38 4.89 -0.87
CA GLU A 198 1.36 3.85 -1.15
C GLU A 198 0.69 2.55 -1.59
N LYS A 199 -0.37 2.13 -0.87
CA LYS A 199 -1.22 1.00 -1.25
C LYS A 199 -1.80 1.17 -2.65
N ALA A 200 -2.26 2.38 -2.98
CA ALA A 200 -2.77 2.71 -4.30
C ALA A 200 -1.70 2.59 -5.39
N ILE A 201 -0.48 3.11 -5.16
CA ILE A 201 0.64 3.02 -6.10
C ILE A 201 1.04 1.55 -6.37
N GLN A 202 0.97 0.66 -5.38
CA GLN A 202 1.20 -0.78 -5.56
C GLN A 202 0.20 -1.46 -6.51
N LYS A 203 -0.94 -0.81 -6.83
CA LYS A 203 -1.93 -1.32 -7.79
C LYS A 203 -1.79 -0.69 -9.19
N MET A 204 -0.88 0.27 -9.36
CA MET A 204 -0.66 0.99 -10.62
C MET A 204 0.30 0.26 -11.57
N GLU A 205 0.10 0.48 -12.86
CA GLU A 205 1.01 0.10 -13.94
C GLU A 205 1.96 1.25 -14.31
N LYS A 206 3.08 0.94 -14.98
CA LYS A 206 4.03 1.96 -15.45
C LYS A 206 3.32 2.90 -16.44
N LEU A 207 3.58 4.21 -16.34
CA LEU A 207 2.94 5.28 -17.12
C LEU A 207 1.42 5.46 -16.89
N GLU A 208 0.83 4.74 -15.93
CA GLU A 208 -0.56 4.96 -15.52
C GLU A 208 -0.71 6.36 -14.90
N GLU A 209 -1.81 7.02 -15.25
CA GLU A 209 -2.27 8.26 -14.60
C GLU A 209 -3.64 8.00 -14.00
N SER A 210 -3.76 8.16 -12.68
CA SER A 210 -4.96 7.79 -11.92
C SER A 210 -5.29 8.84 -10.87
N VAL A 211 -6.58 8.95 -10.56
CA VAL A 211 -7.11 9.75 -9.45
C VAL A 211 -7.52 8.80 -8.35
N PHE A 212 -7.10 9.10 -7.12
CA PHE A 212 -7.40 8.34 -5.92
C PHE A 212 -8.18 9.19 -4.93
N TYR A 213 -9.22 8.61 -4.35
CA TYR A 213 -9.96 9.18 -3.23
C TYR A 213 -9.69 8.33 -2.00
N LEU A 214 -9.14 8.96 -0.96
CA LEU A 214 -8.73 8.32 0.27
C LEU A 214 -9.65 8.74 1.41
N LYS A 215 -10.31 7.77 2.03
CA LYS A 215 -11.04 7.99 3.30
C LYS A 215 -10.06 8.27 4.45
N PRO A 216 -10.54 8.81 5.59
CA PRO A 216 -9.72 9.14 6.75
C PRO A 216 -8.72 8.07 7.18
N ASN A 217 -9.19 6.82 7.26
CA ASN A 217 -8.39 5.66 7.68
C ASN A 217 -7.28 5.28 6.70
N TYR A 218 -7.28 5.83 5.48
CA TYR A 218 -6.26 5.65 4.44
C TYR A 218 -5.51 6.97 4.13
N GLY A 219 -5.98 8.09 4.66
CA GLY A 219 -5.36 9.41 4.60
C GLY A 219 -4.41 9.66 5.79
N PHE A 220 -4.47 10.86 6.35
CA PHE A 220 -3.69 11.24 7.54
C PHE A 220 -4.38 10.89 8.88
N GLY A 221 -5.56 10.25 8.84
CA GLY A 221 -6.30 9.79 10.01
C GLY A 221 -6.71 10.88 11.00
N SER A 222 -6.96 10.48 12.24
CA SER A 222 -7.45 11.34 13.32
C SER A 222 -6.44 12.38 13.82
N ALA A 223 -5.17 12.28 13.43
CA ALA A 223 -4.16 13.30 13.72
C ALA A 223 -4.21 14.46 12.72
N GLY A 224 -4.69 14.21 11.49
CA GLY A 224 -4.54 15.15 10.38
C GLY A 224 -3.07 15.37 10.00
N LYS A 225 -2.79 16.46 9.28
CA LYS A 225 -1.42 16.84 8.89
C LYS A 225 -1.25 18.35 8.96
N GLU A 226 -0.75 18.83 10.11
CA GLU A 226 -0.58 20.25 10.41
C GLU A 226 0.24 21.01 9.36
N LYS A 227 1.34 20.40 8.88
CA LYS A 227 2.18 20.97 7.81
C LYS A 227 1.40 21.37 6.56
N PHE A 228 0.34 20.61 6.23
CA PHE A 228 -0.52 20.86 5.08
C PHE A 228 -1.86 21.48 5.47
N GLN A 229 -2.05 21.83 6.75
CA GLN A 229 -3.31 22.33 7.31
C GLN A 229 -4.47 21.38 7.00
N ILE A 230 -4.23 20.08 7.10
CA ILE A 230 -5.25 19.05 6.91
C ILE A 230 -5.81 18.71 8.30
N PRO A 231 -7.12 18.87 8.53
CA PRO A 231 -7.71 18.53 9.82
C PRO A 231 -7.74 17.02 10.06
N PRO A 232 -7.97 16.58 11.31
CA PRO A 232 -8.36 15.21 11.62
C PRO A 232 -9.46 14.69 10.72
N ASP A 233 -9.35 13.42 10.34
CA ASP A 233 -10.36 12.67 9.60
C ASP A 233 -10.80 13.31 8.27
N ALA A 234 -9.86 13.97 7.60
CA ALA A 234 -10.08 14.52 6.27
C ALA A 234 -10.05 13.44 5.18
N GLU A 235 -10.99 13.53 4.24
CA GLU A 235 -10.92 12.84 2.95
C GLU A 235 -9.98 13.58 2.00
N LEU A 236 -9.16 12.83 1.25
CA LEU A 236 -8.14 13.39 0.38
C LEU A 236 -8.30 12.87 -1.04
N GLN A 237 -7.97 13.72 -2.01
CA GLN A 237 -7.87 13.34 -3.42
C GLN A 237 -6.42 13.44 -3.87
N TYR A 238 -5.93 12.44 -4.59
CA TYR A 238 -4.61 12.44 -5.19
C TYR A 238 -4.68 12.16 -6.69
N GLU A 239 -4.09 13.02 -7.51
CA GLU A 239 -3.80 12.71 -8.90
C GLU A 239 -2.36 12.23 -8.99
N VAL A 240 -2.13 11.02 -9.51
CA VAL A 240 -0.80 10.40 -9.54
C VAL A 240 -0.50 9.88 -10.93
N LYS A 241 0.74 10.14 -11.37
CA LYS A 241 1.38 9.52 -12.51
C LYS A 241 2.53 8.66 -12.04
N LEU A 242 2.46 7.35 -12.28
CA LEU A 242 3.57 6.45 -12.03
C LEU A 242 4.51 6.46 -13.24
N LYS A 243 5.62 7.20 -13.18
CA LYS A 243 6.56 7.32 -14.32
C LYS A 243 7.34 6.03 -14.54
N SER A 244 7.93 5.51 -13.48
CA SER A 244 8.77 4.32 -13.50
C SER A 244 8.78 3.64 -12.13
N PHE A 245 9.13 2.36 -12.10
CA PHE A 245 9.43 1.66 -10.87
C PHE A 245 10.41 0.51 -11.11
N GLU A 246 11.10 0.14 -10.04
CA GLU A 246 11.93 -1.06 -9.94
C GLU A 246 11.43 -1.87 -8.74
N LYS A 247 11.00 -3.11 -8.99
CA LYS A 247 10.49 -3.98 -7.91
C LYS A 247 11.62 -4.30 -6.92
N ALA A 248 11.28 -4.38 -5.64
CA ALA A 248 12.16 -5.05 -4.71
C ALA A 248 12.23 -6.53 -5.08
N LYS A 249 13.44 -7.10 -5.06
CA LYS A 249 13.61 -8.55 -5.14
C LYS A 249 13.11 -9.17 -3.85
N GLU A 250 12.31 -10.22 -3.99
CA GLU A 250 11.94 -11.07 -2.86
C GLU A 250 13.15 -11.88 -2.39
N SER A 251 13.13 -12.34 -1.13
CA SER A 251 14.28 -13.04 -0.55
C SER A 251 14.70 -14.27 -1.36
N TRP A 252 13.76 -14.98 -1.99
CA TRP A 252 14.05 -16.16 -2.83
C TRP A 252 14.48 -15.81 -4.27
N GLU A 253 14.31 -14.58 -4.73
CA GLU A 253 14.75 -14.14 -6.06
C GLU A 253 16.23 -13.74 -6.07
N MET A 254 16.82 -13.52 -4.89
CA MET A 254 18.23 -13.20 -4.73
C MET A 254 19.06 -14.44 -4.47
N ASN A 255 20.18 -14.56 -5.19
CA ASN A 255 21.22 -15.51 -4.82
C ASN A 255 22.02 -15.01 -3.60
N THR A 256 22.89 -15.86 -3.05
CA THR A 256 23.72 -15.54 -1.88
C THR A 256 24.54 -14.27 -2.05
N ASP A 257 25.24 -14.12 -3.17
CA ASP A 257 26.08 -12.94 -3.44
C ASP A 257 25.25 -11.65 -3.43
N GLU A 258 24.10 -11.67 -4.10
CA GLU A 258 23.17 -10.55 -4.13
C GLU A 258 22.63 -10.23 -2.73
N LYS A 259 22.25 -11.23 -1.93
CA LYS A 259 21.80 -11.01 -0.54
C LYS A 259 22.89 -10.36 0.31
N LEU A 260 24.14 -10.79 0.17
CA LEU A 260 25.27 -10.24 0.91
C LEU A 260 25.57 -8.80 0.48
N GLU A 261 25.51 -8.50 -0.81
CA GLU A 261 25.68 -7.14 -1.33
C GLU A 261 24.55 -6.21 -0.89
N GLN A 262 23.29 -6.61 -1.08
CA GLN A 262 22.13 -5.83 -0.65
C GLN A 262 22.12 -5.60 0.86
N SER A 263 22.52 -6.60 1.65
CA SER A 263 22.67 -6.48 3.09
C SER A 263 23.66 -5.38 3.50
N CYS A 264 24.76 -5.20 2.75
CA CYS A 264 25.69 -4.09 2.98
C CYS A 264 25.03 -2.74 2.70
N ILE A 265 24.32 -2.62 1.57
CA ILE A 265 23.66 -1.37 1.16
C ILE A 265 22.60 -0.95 2.19
N VAL A 266 21.70 -1.86 2.59
CA VAL A 266 20.66 -1.52 3.57
C VAL A 266 21.23 -1.28 4.96
N LYS A 267 22.35 -1.92 5.33
CA LYS A 267 23.06 -1.62 6.59
C LYS A 267 23.55 -0.17 6.61
N GLU A 268 24.12 0.31 5.51
CA GLU A 268 24.60 1.69 5.38
C GLU A 268 23.44 2.69 5.42
N ARG A 269 22.35 2.41 4.68
CA ARG A 269 21.11 3.22 4.73
C ARG A 269 20.52 3.28 6.14
N GLY A 270 20.40 2.13 6.81
CA GLY A 270 19.93 2.06 8.19
C GLY A 270 20.80 2.88 9.14
N THR A 271 22.12 2.87 8.92
CA THR A 271 23.08 3.66 9.72
C THR A 271 22.89 5.16 9.49
N GLN A 272 22.63 5.57 8.25
CA GLN A 272 22.32 6.95 7.93
C GLN A 272 21.02 7.41 8.62
N TYR A 273 19.95 6.61 8.52
CA TYR A 273 18.70 6.90 9.23
C TYR A 273 18.88 6.97 10.74
N PHE A 274 19.70 6.10 11.32
CA PHE A 274 20.00 6.15 12.76
C PHE A 274 20.67 7.46 13.16
N LYS A 275 21.65 7.94 12.37
CA LYS A 275 22.34 9.23 12.60
C LYS A 275 21.38 10.42 12.52
N GLU A 276 20.39 10.35 11.64
CA GLU A 276 19.34 11.37 11.49
C GLU A 276 18.24 11.28 12.58
N GLY A 277 18.38 10.37 13.56
CA GLY A 277 17.38 10.17 14.63
C GLY A 277 16.12 9.43 14.18
N LYS A 278 16.09 8.90 12.95
CA LYS A 278 14.95 8.20 12.36
C LYS A 278 14.99 6.71 12.72
N TYR A 279 14.86 6.40 14.02
CA TYR A 279 15.10 5.05 14.56
C TYR A 279 14.16 3.97 14.00
N LYS A 280 12.88 4.29 13.78
CA LYS A 280 11.94 3.33 13.16
C LYS A 280 12.38 2.94 11.74
N ARG A 281 12.85 3.91 10.94
CA ARG A 281 13.35 3.69 9.57
C ARG A 281 14.63 2.87 9.57
N ALA A 282 15.55 3.21 10.47
CA ALA A 282 16.77 2.44 10.66
C ALA A 282 16.46 0.96 10.98
N ALA A 283 15.50 0.72 11.86
CA ALA A 283 15.08 -0.64 12.21
C ALA A 283 14.51 -1.41 11.02
N LEU A 284 13.68 -0.80 10.15
CA LEU A 284 13.17 -1.46 8.94
C LEU A 284 14.31 -1.93 8.03
N GLN A 285 15.32 -1.09 7.80
CA GLN A 285 16.46 -1.45 6.96
C GLN A 285 17.28 -2.61 7.54
N TYR A 286 17.53 -2.61 8.85
CA TYR A 286 18.24 -3.72 9.49
C TYR A 286 17.42 -5.03 9.54
N LYS A 287 16.09 -4.96 9.63
CA LYS A 287 15.21 -6.14 9.56
C LYS A 287 15.32 -6.87 8.22
N LYS A 288 15.53 -6.15 7.10
CA LYS A 288 15.76 -6.77 5.78
C LYS A 288 16.98 -7.70 5.79
N ILE A 289 18.08 -7.27 6.42
CA ILE A 289 19.31 -8.08 6.56
C ILE A 289 19.01 -9.39 7.28
N VAL A 290 18.29 -9.32 8.41
CA VAL A 290 17.90 -10.51 9.18
C VAL A 290 17.03 -11.42 8.30
N SER A 291 16.00 -10.86 7.67
CA SER A 291 15.09 -11.62 6.81
C SER A 291 15.77 -12.32 5.63
N TRP A 292 16.80 -11.72 5.04
CA TRP A 292 17.52 -12.31 3.90
C TRP A 292 18.50 -13.40 4.32
N LEU A 293 19.13 -13.26 5.50
CA LEU A 293 20.26 -14.10 5.91
C LEU A 293 19.97 -15.09 7.05
N GLU A 294 18.82 -14.99 7.74
CA GLU A 294 18.52 -15.83 8.93
C GLU A 294 18.42 -17.32 8.57
N HIS A 295 17.82 -17.64 7.42
CA HIS A 295 17.57 -19.02 6.97
C HIS A 295 18.46 -19.47 5.80
N GLU A 296 19.49 -18.71 5.46
CA GLU A 296 20.41 -19.08 4.38
C GLU A 296 21.28 -20.27 4.81
N SER A 297 21.41 -21.27 3.94
CA SER A 297 22.15 -22.51 4.22
C SER A 297 22.96 -22.94 2.99
N GLY A 298 23.97 -23.79 3.17
CA GLY A 298 24.84 -24.22 2.07
C GLY A 298 25.84 -23.17 1.61
N LEU A 299 26.12 -22.17 2.46
CA LEU A 299 27.13 -21.14 2.25
C LEU A 299 28.54 -21.72 2.29
N SER A 300 29.46 -21.19 1.48
CA SER A 300 30.89 -21.40 1.69
C SER A 300 31.37 -20.78 3.01
N ASP A 301 32.53 -21.21 3.51
CA ASP A 301 33.06 -20.70 4.78
C ASP A 301 33.25 -19.17 4.80
N GLU A 302 33.64 -18.58 3.66
CA GLU A 302 33.79 -17.13 3.50
C GLU A 302 32.44 -16.40 3.54
N GLU A 303 31.45 -16.92 2.80
CA GLU A 303 30.10 -16.37 2.77
C GLU A 303 29.40 -16.49 4.12
N ASP A 304 29.53 -17.64 4.80
CA ASP A 304 28.94 -17.85 6.13
C ASP A 304 29.55 -16.90 7.16
N THR A 305 30.86 -16.68 7.11
CA THR A 305 31.54 -15.69 7.97
C THR A 305 31.00 -14.28 7.71
N LYS A 306 30.84 -13.89 6.44
CA LYS A 306 30.29 -12.59 6.05
C LYS A 306 28.82 -12.44 6.46
N ALA A 307 28.01 -13.47 6.26
CA ALA A 307 26.60 -13.51 6.65
C ALA A 307 26.41 -13.42 8.17
N LYS A 308 27.19 -14.18 8.96
CA LYS A 308 27.21 -14.08 10.43
C LYS A 308 27.61 -12.69 10.91
N SER A 309 28.64 -12.09 10.31
CA SER A 309 29.07 -10.71 10.62
C SER A 309 27.97 -9.68 10.35
N LEU A 310 27.29 -9.79 9.20
CA LEU A 310 26.17 -8.92 8.84
C LEU A 310 24.96 -9.10 9.76
N ARG A 311 24.58 -10.33 10.09
CA ARG A 311 23.49 -10.63 11.04
C ARG A 311 23.79 -10.10 12.43
N LEU A 312 25.01 -10.32 12.93
CA LEU A 312 25.45 -9.78 14.21
C LEU A 312 25.33 -8.25 14.24
N ALA A 313 25.83 -7.57 13.20
CA ALA A 313 25.72 -6.12 13.09
C ALA A 313 24.26 -5.64 13.03
N ALA A 314 23.40 -6.35 12.28
CA ALA A 314 21.98 -6.03 12.15
C ALA A 314 21.25 -6.14 13.50
N HIS A 315 21.40 -7.26 14.23
CA HIS A 315 20.78 -7.45 15.54
C HIS A 315 21.27 -6.43 16.56
N LEU A 316 22.58 -6.16 16.60
CA LEU A 316 23.11 -5.12 17.48
C LEU A 316 22.49 -3.75 17.17
N ASN A 317 22.41 -3.37 15.90
CA ASN A 317 21.84 -2.09 15.51
C ASN A 317 20.32 -2.02 15.74
N LEU A 318 19.59 -3.11 15.54
CA LEU A 318 18.17 -3.22 15.91
C LEU A 318 17.96 -3.03 17.40
N ALA A 319 18.75 -3.69 18.25
CA ALA A 319 18.68 -3.49 19.70
C ALA A 319 18.89 -2.02 20.08
N MET A 320 19.84 -1.34 19.42
CA MET A 320 20.06 0.10 19.63
C MET A 320 18.87 0.97 19.18
N CYS A 321 18.25 0.65 18.04
CA CYS A 321 17.07 1.35 17.55
C CYS A 321 15.91 1.19 18.55
N HIS A 322 15.65 -0.03 19.00
CA HIS A 322 14.58 -0.34 19.95
C HIS A 322 14.82 0.29 21.33
N LEU A 323 16.06 0.36 21.81
CA LEU A 323 16.41 1.12 23.02
C LEU A 323 16.05 2.61 22.87
N LYS A 324 16.34 3.23 21.72
CA LYS A 324 15.97 4.62 21.45
C LYS A 324 14.46 4.83 21.34
N LEU A 325 13.73 3.83 20.87
CA LEU A 325 12.27 3.81 20.78
C LEU A 325 11.58 3.41 22.10
N LYS A 326 12.34 3.02 23.13
CA LYS A 326 11.84 2.47 24.40
C LYS A 326 11.04 1.16 24.25
N GLU A 327 11.32 0.43 23.18
CA GLU A 327 10.74 -0.88 22.86
C GLU A 327 11.64 -1.98 23.48
N TYR A 328 11.66 -2.04 24.81
CA TYR A 328 12.68 -2.81 25.54
C TYR A 328 12.61 -4.32 25.30
N SER A 329 11.41 -4.89 25.11
CA SER A 329 11.24 -6.31 24.81
C SER A 329 11.92 -6.70 23.50
N GLN A 330 11.73 -5.91 22.44
CA GLN A 330 12.37 -6.11 21.14
C GLN A 330 13.89 -5.88 21.22
N ALA A 331 14.34 -4.94 22.07
CA ALA A 331 15.76 -4.73 22.30
C ALA A 331 16.42 -5.97 22.94
N LEU A 332 15.78 -6.57 23.95
CA LEU A 332 16.26 -7.79 24.61
C LEU A 332 16.34 -8.97 23.64
N GLU A 333 15.30 -9.18 22.82
CA GLU A 333 15.28 -10.26 21.82
C GLU A 333 16.45 -10.13 20.83
N ASN A 334 16.67 -8.94 20.29
CA ASN A 334 17.78 -8.70 19.36
C ASN A 334 19.15 -8.83 20.04
N CYS A 335 19.28 -8.42 21.30
CA CYS A 335 20.50 -8.67 22.07
C CYS A 335 20.76 -10.17 22.26
N ASN A 336 19.73 -10.98 22.53
CA ASN A 336 19.89 -12.42 22.67
C ASN A 336 20.33 -13.06 21.35
N LYS A 337 19.67 -12.74 20.22
CA LYS A 337 20.10 -13.20 18.89
C LYS A 337 21.54 -12.79 18.54
N ALA A 338 21.95 -11.57 18.90
CA ALA A 338 23.34 -11.14 18.73
C ALA A 338 24.32 -11.97 19.57
N LEU A 339 23.95 -12.33 20.81
CA LEU A 339 24.78 -13.13 21.72
C LEU A 339 24.77 -14.63 21.39
N GLU A 340 23.78 -15.13 20.67
CA GLU A 340 23.82 -16.48 20.07
C GLU A 340 24.90 -16.56 18.96
N LEU A 341 25.10 -15.47 18.21
CA LEU A 341 26.15 -15.37 17.19
C LEU A 341 27.54 -15.06 17.78
N ASP A 342 27.60 -14.22 18.82
CA ASP A 342 28.82 -13.87 19.54
C ASP A 342 28.53 -13.70 21.04
N SER A 343 28.70 -14.79 21.79
CA SER A 343 28.37 -14.88 23.23
C SER A 343 29.12 -13.91 24.14
N ASN A 344 30.20 -13.31 23.65
CA ASN A 344 31.03 -12.37 24.38
C ASN A 344 30.95 -10.96 23.81
N ASN A 345 30.02 -10.67 22.88
CA ASN A 345 29.94 -9.36 22.24
C ASN A 345 29.73 -8.23 23.26
N GLU A 346 30.70 -7.30 23.34
CA GLU A 346 30.66 -6.17 24.28
C GLU A 346 29.37 -5.36 24.15
N LYS A 347 28.99 -5.00 22.91
CA LYS A 347 27.81 -4.17 22.64
C LYS A 347 26.52 -4.94 22.92
N GLY A 348 26.47 -6.24 22.62
CA GLY A 348 25.32 -7.09 22.86
C GLY A 348 25.00 -7.19 24.35
N LEU A 349 25.99 -7.54 25.17
CA LEU A 349 25.86 -7.62 26.62
C LEU A 349 25.51 -6.26 27.23
N PHE A 350 26.22 -5.19 26.82
CA PHE A 350 25.99 -3.86 27.36
C PHE A 350 24.56 -3.36 27.08
N ARG A 351 24.10 -3.48 25.83
CA ARG A 351 22.75 -3.05 25.42
C ARG A 351 21.65 -3.89 26.08
N ARG A 352 21.90 -5.19 26.31
CA ARG A 352 20.95 -6.05 27.04
C ARG A 352 20.82 -5.62 28.50
N GLY A 353 21.95 -5.28 29.14
CA GLY A 353 21.99 -4.70 30.47
C GLY A 353 21.24 -3.37 30.55
N GLU A 354 21.37 -2.49 29.55
CA GLU A 354 20.60 -1.23 29.47
C GLU A 354 19.09 -1.49 29.34
N ALA A 355 18.68 -2.47 28.54
CA ALA A 355 17.27 -2.83 28.38
C ALA A 355 16.68 -3.41 29.67
N HIS A 356 17.36 -4.35 30.32
CA HIS A 356 16.96 -4.89 31.62
C HIS A 356 16.85 -3.81 32.69
N LEU A 357 17.83 -2.89 32.75
CA LEU A 357 17.82 -1.77 33.69
C LEU A 357 16.61 -0.85 33.46
N ALA A 358 16.20 -0.65 32.21
CA ALA A 358 15.06 0.18 31.85
C ALA A 358 13.70 -0.43 32.23
N VAL A 359 13.61 -1.77 32.25
CA VAL A 359 12.41 -2.50 32.73
C VAL A 359 12.45 -2.86 34.21
N ASN A 360 13.46 -2.38 34.94
CA ASN A 360 13.69 -2.62 36.37
C ASN A 360 14.12 -4.05 36.75
N ASP A 361 14.63 -4.83 35.80
CA ASP A 361 15.26 -6.14 36.07
C ASP A 361 16.71 -5.94 36.54
N PHE A 362 16.89 -5.32 37.71
CA PHE A 362 18.21 -4.84 38.15
C PHE A 362 19.23 -5.96 38.33
N GLU A 363 18.78 -7.15 38.76
CA GLU A 363 19.65 -8.31 38.95
C GLU A 363 20.20 -8.85 37.62
N LEU A 364 19.36 -8.94 36.59
CA LEU A 364 19.79 -9.34 35.24
C LEU A 364 20.70 -8.28 34.63
N ALA A 365 20.34 -7.00 34.75
CA ALA A 365 21.17 -5.89 34.29
C ALA A 365 22.55 -5.90 34.96
N ARG A 366 22.60 -6.15 36.27
CA ARG A 366 23.85 -6.28 37.03
C ARG A 366 24.72 -7.39 36.46
N GLY A 367 24.14 -8.56 36.20
CA GLY A 367 24.84 -9.71 35.62
C GLY A 367 25.46 -9.40 34.26
N ASP A 368 24.70 -8.73 33.38
CA ASP A 368 25.19 -8.32 32.06
C ASP A 368 26.36 -7.33 32.16
N PHE A 369 26.25 -6.28 32.97
CA PHE A 369 27.34 -5.32 33.14
C PHE A 369 28.57 -5.92 33.82
N GLN A 370 28.39 -6.85 34.76
CA GLN A 370 29.50 -7.61 35.36
C GLN A 370 30.23 -8.43 34.30
N LYS A 371 29.49 -9.12 33.43
CA LYS A 371 30.08 -9.89 32.33
C LYS A 371 30.84 -8.98 31.36
N VAL A 372 30.30 -7.80 31.03
CA VAL A 372 31.02 -6.79 30.23
C VAL A 372 32.34 -6.40 30.90
N ILE A 373 32.35 -6.09 32.19
CA ILE A 373 33.57 -5.64 32.90
C ILE A 373 34.60 -6.78 33.00
N GLN A 374 34.14 -8.02 33.17
CA GLN A 374 35.02 -9.19 33.24
C GLN A 374 35.77 -9.43 31.93
N ILE A 375 35.09 -9.28 30.78
CA ILE A 375 35.67 -9.49 29.45
C ILE A 375 36.36 -8.22 28.94
N TYR A 376 35.81 -7.04 29.25
CA TYR A 376 36.27 -5.73 28.77
C TYR A 376 36.49 -4.75 29.96
N PRO A 377 37.59 -4.90 30.72
CA PRO A 377 37.82 -4.12 31.94
C PRO A 377 37.99 -2.61 31.72
N SER A 378 38.26 -2.17 30.49
CA SER A 378 38.40 -0.77 30.10
C SER A 378 37.07 -0.04 29.90
N ASN A 379 35.95 -0.77 29.82
CA ASN A 379 34.62 -0.18 29.62
C ASN A 379 34.16 0.59 30.87
N LYS A 380 34.37 1.91 30.84
CA LYS A 380 33.99 2.81 31.95
C LYS A 380 32.47 2.91 32.13
N ALA A 381 31.71 2.86 31.03
CA ALA A 381 30.25 2.98 31.07
C ALA A 381 29.63 1.79 31.82
N ALA A 382 30.13 0.57 31.61
CA ALA A 382 29.65 -0.63 32.29
C ALA A 382 29.89 -0.54 33.80
N LYS A 383 31.03 0.00 34.24
CA LYS A 383 31.32 0.23 35.67
C LYS A 383 30.34 1.21 36.30
N VAL A 384 30.00 2.29 35.61
CA VAL A 384 29.01 3.28 36.08
C VAL A 384 27.62 2.65 36.19
N GLN A 385 27.20 1.90 35.17
CA GLN A 385 25.90 1.23 35.19
C GLN A 385 25.82 0.14 36.26
N LEU A 386 26.91 -0.60 36.50
CA LEU A 386 26.99 -1.59 37.57
C LEU A 386 26.73 -0.96 38.96
N VAL A 387 27.37 0.17 39.25
CA VAL A 387 27.14 0.92 40.50
C VAL A 387 25.69 1.38 40.58
N THR A 388 25.12 1.83 39.46
CA THR A 388 23.71 2.23 39.38
C THR A 388 22.77 1.06 39.69
N CYS A 389 23.01 -0.13 39.13
CA CYS A 389 22.24 -1.33 39.45
C CYS A 389 22.34 -1.68 40.95
N GLN A 390 23.54 -1.66 41.53
CA GLN A 390 23.75 -1.95 42.95
C GLN A 390 23.04 -0.94 43.86
N GLN A 391 22.97 0.33 43.47
CA GLN A 391 22.19 1.33 44.19
C GLN A 391 20.69 1.03 44.10
N LYS A 392 20.16 0.79 42.89
CA LYS A 392 18.74 0.50 42.68
C LYS A 392 18.27 -0.78 43.39
N ILE A 393 19.09 -1.83 43.41
CA ILE A 393 18.82 -3.08 44.15
C ILE A 393 18.70 -2.79 45.66
N ARG A 394 19.62 -2.00 46.23
CA ARG A 394 19.54 -1.58 47.65
C ARG A 394 18.27 -0.78 47.93
N GLU A 395 17.95 0.19 47.08
CA GLU A 395 16.73 1.00 47.22
C GLU A 395 15.45 0.15 47.12
N GLN A 396 15.43 -0.85 46.23
CA GLN A 396 14.31 -1.79 46.11
C GLN A 396 14.15 -2.64 47.37
N HIS A 397 15.23 -3.25 47.87
CA HIS A 397 15.17 -4.04 49.10
C HIS A 397 14.76 -3.21 50.32
N GLU A 398 15.20 -1.95 50.42
CA GLU A 398 14.76 -1.05 51.50
C GLU A 398 13.26 -0.73 51.39
N LYS A 399 12.74 -0.50 50.18
CA LYS A 399 11.31 -0.27 49.94
C LYS A 399 10.49 -1.51 50.28
N GLU A 400 10.91 -2.68 49.82
CA GLU A 400 10.25 -3.96 50.12
C GLU A 400 10.25 -4.22 51.62
N LYS A 401 11.38 -4.06 52.30
CA LYS A 401 11.48 -4.21 53.76
C LYS A 401 10.50 -3.31 54.50
N LYS A 402 10.40 -2.03 54.12
CA LYS A 402 9.44 -1.08 54.70
C LYS A 402 7.99 -1.48 54.40
N MET A 403 7.71 -1.90 53.17
CA MET A 403 6.38 -2.34 52.75
C MET A 403 5.91 -3.58 53.53
N TYR A 404 6.76 -4.61 53.63
CA TYR A 404 6.46 -5.81 54.42
C TYR A 404 6.30 -5.49 55.90
N ALA A 405 7.19 -4.69 56.49
CA ALA A 405 7.06 -4.27 57.90
C ALA A 405 5.71 -3.58 58.16
N ASN A 406 5.29 -2.66 57.30
CA ASN A 406 3.99 -1.99 57.40
C ASN A 406 2.81 -2.96 57.20
N MET A 407 2.93 -3.94 56.31
CA MET A 407 1.90 -4.96 56.09
C MET A 407 1.75 -5.87 57.30
N PHE A 408 2.86 -6.34 57.88
CA PHE A 408 2.86 -7.13 59.11
C PHE A 408 2.25 -6.37 60.28
N GLN A 409 2.60 -5.09 60.44
CA GLN A 409 2.02 -4.25 61.50
C GLN A 409 0.49 -4.13 61.34
N ARG A 410 0.00 -3.86 60.11
CA ARG A 410 -1.44 -3.77 59.85
C ARG A 410 -2.20 -5.07 60.07
N LEU A 411 -1.57 -6.22 59.80
CA LEU A 411 -2.17 -7.53 60.07
C LEU A 411 -2.24 -7.79 61.58
N ALA A 412 -1.17 -7.53 62.32
CA ALA A 412 -1.16 -7.62 63.78
C ALA A 412 -2.22 -6.70 64.42
N ASP A 413 -2.36 -5.47 63.93
CA ASP A 413 -3.37 -4.52 64.41
C ASP A 413 -4.82 -4.95 64.09
N LYS A 414 -5.01 -5.80 63.07
CA LYS A 414 -6.31 -6.40 62.72
C LYS A 414 -6.67 -7.59 63.59
N ASP A 415 -5.70 -8.44 63.91
CA ASP A 415 -5.91 -9.63 64.76
C ASP A 415 -6.14 -9.26 66.24
N LEU A 416 -5.77 -8.03 66.63
CA LEU A 416 -6.02 -7.46 67.95
C LEU A 416 -7.40 -6.76 68.09
N LYS A 417 -8.19 -6.68 67.03
CA LYS A 417 -9.57 -6.15 67.01
C LYS A 417 -10.57 -7.27 66.81
#